data_AF-A0A1Z5SCN1-F1
#
_entry.id   AF-A0A1Z5SCN1-F1
#
_cell.length_a   1.000
_cell.length_b   1.000
_cell.length_c   1.000
_cell.angle_alpha   90.00
_cell.angle_beta   90.00
_cell.angle_gamma   90.00
#
_symmetry.space_group_name_H-M   'P 1'
#
loop_
_entity.id
_entity.type
_entity.pdbx_description
1 polymer ?
#
loop_
_entity_poly.entity_id
_entity_poly.type
_entity_poly.pdbx_seq_one_letter_code
_entity_poly.pdbx_strand_id
1 'polypeptide(L)'
;MLTPILKKNDKQARLLILTVSFVVFAVVVLLNYIKVDVNLGFDVHIFAFINAIINSAVSVLLIAGLIAVKQKKFVQHKNIMLAAIVLSVLFLVSYIAHHMLAGDTKFGGEGAIKLIYLIILISHIFLAAVILPFILFTAYRALTGEYDKHKKLAKYTWPLWLYVSITGVVVYLMISPYYS
;
A
#
# COMPACT_ATOMS: atom_id res chain seq x y z
N MET A 1 -18.62 0.61 20.55
CA MET A 1 -17.33 0.05 20.04
C MET A 1 -17.50 -1.44 19.84
N LEU A 2 -16.68 -2.09 19.03
CA LEU A 2 -16.80 -3.54 18.81
C LEU A 2 -16.14 -4.33 19.95
N THR A 3 -16.49 -5.60 20.10
CA THR A 3 -15.76 -6.50 20.98
C THR A 3 -14.39 -6.85 20.38
N PRO A 4 -13.34 -7.05 21.20
CA PRO A 4 -12.06 -7.54 20.72
C PRO A 4 -12.21 -8.89 20.02
N ILE A 5 -11.47 -9.09 18.94
CA ILE A 5 -11.42 -10.35 18.18
C ILE A 5 -10.12 -11.09 18.47
N LEU A 6 -9.04 -10.36 18.76
CA LEU A 6 -7.74 -10.93 19.09
C LEU A 6 -7.45 -10.79 20.58
N LYS A 7 -6.87 -11.84 21.17
CA LYS A 7 -6.24 -11.76 22.49
C LYS A 7 -5.01 -10.87 22.39
N LYS A 8 -4.90 -9.88 23.28
CA LYS A 8 -3.78 -8.94 23.29
C LYS A 8 -2.46 -9.66 23.60
N ASN A 9 -1.46 -9.44 22.77
CA ASN A 9 -0.07 -9.86 22.98
C ASN A 9 0.88 -8.87 22.29
N ASP A 10 1.20 -7.77 22.97
CA ASP A 10 1.95 -6.65 22.37
C ASP A 10 3.38 -7.06 21.98
N LYS A 11 4.00 -7.99 22.72
CA LYS A 11 5.36 -8.47 22.41
C LYS A 11 5.37 -9.25 21.10
N GLN A 12 4.45 -10.21 20.95
CA GLN A 12 4.34 -11.00 19.74
C GLN A 12 3.89 -10.15 18.54
N ALA A 13 2.91 -9.27 18.73
CA ALA A 13 2.44 -8.39 17.67
C ALA A 13 3.56 -7.45 17.18
N ARG A 14 4.32 -6.84 18.09
CA ARG A 14 5.47 -6.00 17.72
C ARG A 14 6.52 -6.79 16.93
N LEU A 15 6.86 -8.00 17.38
CA LEU A 15 7.80 -8.85 16.68
C LEU A 15 7.31 -9.15 15.26
N LEU A 16 6.09 -9.67 15.11
CA LEU A 16 5.52 -10.03 13.81
C LEU A 16 5.42 -8.84 12.86
N ILE A 17 4.89 -7.71 13.34
CA ILE A 17 4.72 -6.50 12.50
C ILE A 17 6.07 -5.99 12.01
N LEU A 18 7.07 -5.92 12.89
CA LEU A 18 8.40 -5.45 12.51
C LEU A 18 9.11 -6.44 11.60
N THR A 19 9.01 -7.74 11.86
CA THR A 19 9.58 -8.77 10.98
C THR A 19 8.95 -8.73 9.60
N VAL A 20 7.61 -8.73 9.49
CA VAL A 20 6.92 -8.64 8.19
C VAL A 20 7.29 -7.35 7.46
N SER A 21 7.31 -6.22 8.16
CA SER A 21 7.64 -4.93 7.54
C SER A 21 9.09 -4.90 7.04
N PHE A 22 10.03 -5.44 7.82
CA PHE A 22 11.43 -5.58 7.41
C PHE A 22 11.59 -6.50 6.22
N VAL A 23 10.94 -7.68 6.23
CA VAL A 23 11.00 -8.64 5.12
C VAL A 23 10.44 -8.02 3.84
N VAL A 24 9.27 -7.37 3.91
CA VAL A 24 8.68 -6.70 2.74
C VAL A 24 9.59 -5.61 2.22
N PHE A 25 10.15 -4.77 3.09
CA PHE A 25 11.09 -3.73 2.69
C PHE A 25 12.35 -4.31 2.04
N ALA A 26 12.95 -5.34 2.64
CA ALA A 26 14.11 -6.03 2.10
C ALA A 26 13.82 -6.63 0.73
N VAL A 27 12.67 -7.31 0.56
CA VAL A 27 12.24 -7.84 -0.73
C VAL A 27 12.17 -6.72 -1.75
N VAL A 28 11.44 -5.63 -1.48
CA VAL A 28 11.27 -4.50 -2.42
C VAL A 28 12.61 -3.86 -2.81
N VAL A 29 13.54 -3.70 -1.87
CA VAL A 29 14.89 -3.16 -2.16
C VAL A 29 15.67 -4.12 -3.07
N LEU A 30 15.58 -5.42 -2.80
CA LEU A 30 16.30 -6.46 -3.56
C LEU A 30 15.74 -6.67 -4.97
N LEU A 31 14.49 -6.27 -5.24
CA LEU A 31 13.87 -6.43 -6.55
C LEU A 31 14.68 -5.74 -7.68
N ASN A 32 15.35 -4.63 -7.39
CA ASN A 32 16.19 -3.91 -8.37
C ASN A 32 17.36 -4.76 -8.91
N TYR A 33 17.72 -5.85 -8.23
CA TYR A 33 18.81 -6.75 -8.61
C TYR A 33 18.32 -8.08 -9.20
N ILE A 34 17.00 -8.31 -9.26
CA ILE A 34 16.41 -9.57 -9.67
C ILE A 34 15.59 -9.32 -10.93
N LYS A 35 16.08 -9.81 -12.07
CA LYS A 35 15.32 -9.86 -13.33
C LYS A 35 15.16 -11.31 -13.75
N VAL A 36 13.93 -11.68 -14.08
CA VAL A 36 13.57 -13.02 -14.54
C VAL A 36 13.19 -12.90 -16.01
N ASP A 37 14.06 -13.39 -16.88
CA ASP A 37 13.82 -13.41 -18.31
C ASP A 37 12.97 -14.62 -18.68
N VAL A 38 11.64 -14.40 -18.76
CA VAL A 38 10.66 -15.43 -19.10
C VAL A 38 9.70 -14.83 -20.13
N ASN A 39 9.51 -15.55 -21.24
CA ASN A 39 8.48 -15.20 -22.22
C ASN A 39 7.11 -15.66 -21.73
N LEU A 40 6.27 -14.71 -21.32
CA LEU A 40 4.96 -14.97 -20.76
C LEU A 40 3.84 -15.08 -21.80
N GLY A 41 4.10 -14.70 -23.06
CA GLY A 41 3.09 -14.68 -24.12
C GLY A 41 2.01 -13.59 -23.97
N PHE A 42 2.18 -12.65 -23.02
CA PHE A 42 1.33 -11.48 -22.84
C PHE A 42 2.15 -10.27 -22.34
N ASP A 43 1.57 -9.07 -22.43
CA ASP A 43 2.21 -7.83 -21.96
C ASP A 43 2.29 -7.79 -20.43
N VAL A 44 3.52 -7.78 -19.91
CA VAL A 44 3.83 -7.72 -18.48
C VAL A 44 3.30 -6.45 -17.80
N HIS A 45 3.10 -5.37 -18.53
CA HIS A 45 2.59 -4.11 -17.97
C HIS A 45 1.11 -4.21 -17.55
N ILE A 46 0.42 -5.32 -17.87
CA ILE A 46 -0.89 -5.64 -17.28
C ILE A 46 -0.83 -5.68 -15.75
N PHE A 47 0.29 -6.13 -15.17
CA PHE A 47 0.45 -6.11 -13.71
C PHE A 47 0.49 -4.67 -13.16
N ALA A 48 1.14 -3.74 -13.87
CA ALA A 48 1.13 -2.33 -13.49
C ALA A 48 -0.27 -1.71 -13.58
N PHE A 49 -1.05 -2.08 -14.61
CA PHE A 49 -2.44 -1.65 -14.73
C PHE A 49 -3.32 -2.21 -13.60
N ILE A 50 -3.20 -3.50 -13.29
CA ILE A 50 -3.88 -4.14 -12.15
C ILE A 50 -3.51 -3.43 -10.85
N ASN A 51 -2.24 -3.12 -10.65
CA ASN A 51 -1.76 -2.38 -9.48
C ASN A 51 -2.42 -1.00 -9.35
N ALA A 52 -2.57 -0.27 -10.45
CA ALA A 52 -3.25 1.02 -10.46
C ALA A 52 -4.75 0.89 -10.13
N ILE A 53 -5.43 -0.14 -10.64
CA ILE A 53 -6.83 -0.44 -10.28
C ILE A 53 -6.95 -0.76 -8.78
N ILE A 54 -6.08 -1.64 -8.27
CA ILE A 54 -6.12 -2.03 -6.86
C ILE A 54 -5.90 -0.81 -5.95
N ASN A 55 -4.91 0.03 -6.26
CA ASN A 55 -4.66 1.25 -5.49
C ASN A 55 -5.83 2.24 -5.56
N SER A 56 -6.45 2.39 -6.73
CA SER A 56 -7.67 3.20 -6.87
C SER A 56 -8.79 2.68 -5.97
N ALA A 57 -9.01 1.36 -5.95
CA ALA A 57 -9.98 0.73 -5.07
C ALA A 57 -9.65 0.94 -3.59
N VAL A 58 -8.36 0.82 -3.21
CA VAL A 58 -7.90 1.12 -1.85
C VAL A 58 -8.20 2.57 -1.47
N SER A 59 -7.91 3.55 -2.34
CA SER A 59 -8.23 4.96 -2.07
C SER A 59 -9.72 5.17 -1.79
N VAL A 60 -10.59 4.57 -2.61
CA VAL A 60 -12.05 4.63 -2.42
C VAL A 60 -12.46 3.98 -1.10
N LEU A 61 -11.92 2.80 -0.77
CA LEU A 61 -12.21 2.12 0.50
C LEU A 61 -11.74 2.94 1.71
N LEU A 62 -10.59 3.62 1.63
CA LEU A 62 -10.10 4.46 2.73
C LEU A 62 -11.03 5.65 2.98
N ILE A 63 -11.55 6.27 1.93
CA ILE A 63 -12.55 7.35 2.04
C ILE A 63 -13.86 6.79 2.62
N ALA A 64 -14.36 5.68 2.08
CA ALA A 64 -15.56 5.01 2.58
C ALA A 64 -15.42 4.57 4.05
N GLY A 65 -14.25 4.09 4.44
CA GLY A 65 -13.92 3.69 5.80
C GLY A 65 -13.93 4.88 6.78
N LEU A 66 -13.44 6.04 6.35
CA LEU A 66 -13.53 7.29 7.13
C LEU A 66 -14.99 7.74 7.29
N ILE A 67 -15.79 7.67 6.24
CA ILE A 67 -17.22 8.00 6.28
C ILE A 67 -17.95 7.05 7.24
N ALA A 68 -17.72 5.75 7.14
CA ALA A 68 -18.35 4.74 8.00
C ALA A 68 -18.06 4.97 9.49
N VAL A 69 -16.80 5.27 9.86
CA VAL A 69 -16.46 5.52 11.28
C VAL A 69 -17.03 6.84 11.79
N LYS A 70 -17.10 7.89 10.95
CA LYS A 70 -17.76 9.16 11.30
C LYS A 70 -19.27 8.97 11.53
N GLN A 71 -19.89 8.07 10.80
CA GLN A 71 -21.29 7.65 11.00
C GLN A 71 -21.47 6.65 12.15
N LYS A 72 -20.41 6.33 12.92
CA LYS A 72 -20.40 5.34 14.01
C LYS A 72 -20.77 3.91 13.56
N LYS A 73 -20.68 3.61 12.26
CA LYS A 73 -20.94 2.28 11.67
C LYS A 73 -19.68 1.40 11.79
N PHE A 74 -19.35 1.00 13.01
CA PHE A 74 -18.06 0.37 13.32
C PHE A 74 -17.84 -0.99 12.65
N VAL A 75 -18.88 -1.82 12.49
CA VAL A 75 -18.77 -3.11 11.78
C VAL A 75 -18.40 -2.89 10.32
N GLN A 76 -19.06 -1.94 9.66
CA GLN A 76 -18.78 -1.59 8.26
C GLN A 76 -17.38 -1.02 8.10
N HIS A 77 -16.98 -0.08 8.98
CA HIS A 77 -15.61 0.43 9.01
C HIS A 77 -14.58 -0.70 9.12
N LYS A 78 -14.76 -1.64 10.07
CA LYS A 78 -13.86 -2.79 10.23
C LYS A 78 -13.74 -3.59 8.94
N ASN A 79 -14.86 -3.95 8.33
CA ASN A 79 -14.88 -4.78 7.12
C ASN A 79 -14.22 -4.06 5.93
N ILE A 80 -14.50 -2.76 5.76
CA ILE A 80 -13.88 -1.91 4.73
C ILE A 80 -12.36 -1.83 4.92
N MET A 81 -11.89 -1.58 6.15
CA MET A 81 -10.47 -1.48 6.43
C MET A 81 -9.75 -2.82 6.23
N LEU A 82 -10.37 -3.95 6.60
CA LEU A 82 -9.81 -5.28 6.32
C LEU A 82 -9.73 -5.56 4.82
N ALA A 83 -10.76 -5.19 4.05
CA ALA A 83 -10.73 -5.30 2.59
C ALA A 83 -9.59 -4.46 1.99
N ALA A 84 -9.39 -3.23 2.46
CA ALA A 84 -8.27 -2.39 2.02
C ALA A 84 -6.90 -3.02 2.33
N ILE A 85 -6.74 -3.68 3.48
CA ILE A 85 -5.51 -4.43 3.81
C ILE A 85 -5.30 -5.59 2.84
N VAL A 86 -6.34 -6.40 2.60
CA VAL A 86 -6.26 -7.53 1.66
C VAL A 86 -5.89 -7.06 0.27
N LEU A 87 -6.53 -6.02 -0.24
CA LEU A 87 -6.18 -5.42 -1.53
C LEU A 87 -4.74 -4.89 -1.54
N SER A 88 -4.26 -4.27 -0.45
CA SER A 88 -2.86 -3.80 -0.37
C SER A 88 -1.85 -4.96 -0.41
N VAL A 89 -2.21 -6.12 0.15
CA VAL A 89 -1.38 -7.34 0.04
C VAL A 89 -1.38 -7.86 -1.40
N LEU A 90 -2.54 -7.90 -2.06
CA LEU A 90 -2.63 -8.30 -3.48
C LEU A 90 -1.84 -7.35 -4.40
N PHE A 91 -1.91 -6.04 -4.13
CA PHE A 91 -1.08 -5.04 -4.79
C PHE A 91 0.40 -5.36 -4.63
N LEU A 92 0.87 -5.66 -3.41
CA LEU A 92 2.29 -5.93 -3.17
C LEU A 92 2.76 -7.18 -3.95
N VAL A 93 1.95 -8.24 -3.97
CA VAL A 93 2.26 -9.46 -4.73
C VAL A 93 2.35 -9.16 -6.23
N SER A 94 1.37 -8.45 -6.77
CA SER A 94 1.34 -8.06 -8.19
C SER A 94 2.45 -7.06 -8.55
N TYR A 95 2.83 -6.16 -7.64
CA TYR A 95 3.97 -5.26 -7.78
C TYR A 95 5.31 -6.00 -7.86
N ILE A 96 5.53 -6.97 -6.97
CA ILE A 96 6.72 -7.83 -6.99
C ILE A 96 6.80 -8.57 -8.33
N ALA A 97 5.69 -9.15 -8.79
CA ALA A 97 5.62 -9.84 -10.07
C ALA A 97 5.98 -8.90 -11.23
N HIS A 98 5.35 -7.71 -11.30
CA HIS A 98 5.66 -6.71 -12.33
C HIS A 98 7.15 -6.37 -12.35
N HIS A 99 7.75 -6.05 -11.20
CA HIS A 99 9.13 -5.60 -11.15
C HIS A 99 10.12 -6.69 -11.56
N MET A 100 9.87 -7.94 -11.16
CA MET A 100 10.72 -9.08 -11.55
C MET A 100 10.65 -9.41 -13.04
N LEU A 101 9.50 -9.16 -13.68
CA LEU A 101 9.21 -9.59 -15.06
C LEU A 101 9.41 -8.48 -16.10
N ALA A 102 9.06 -7.23 -15.78
CA ALA A 102 9.17 -6.10 -16.69
C ALA A 102 10.52 -5.37 -16.61
N GLY A 103 11.21 -5.49 -15.47
CA GLY A 103 12.38 -4.66 -15.16
C GLY A 103 12.02 -3.18 -14.97
N ASP A 104 13.02 -2.31 -15.12
CA ASP A 104 12.86 -0.87 -14.89
C ASP A 104 12.47 -0.11 -16.16
N THR A 105 11.36 0.62 -16.10
CA THR A 105 10.99 1.62 -17.12
C THR A 105 11.61 2.98 -16.76
N LYS A 106 12.28 3.61 -17.72
CA LYS A 106 12.77 4.99 -17.57
C LYS A 106 11.66 5.96 -17.94
N PHE A 107 11.41 6.95 -17.08
CA PHE A 107 10.50 8.05 -17.40
C PHE A 107 11.08 8.92 -18.51
N GLY A 108 10.38 9.02 -19.64
CA GLY A 108 10.86 9.71 -20.85
C GLY A 108 10.53 11.20 -20.94
N GLY A 109 9.80 11.77 -19.97
CA GLY A 109 9.45 13.19 -19.97
C GLY A 109 10.64 14.09 -19.61
N GLU A 110 10.62 15.34 -20.10
CA GLU A 110 11.70 16.34 -19.92
C GLU A 110 11.22 17.63 -19.24
N GLY A 111 12.14 18.40 -18.66
CA GLY A 111 11.83 19.67 -18.01
C GLY A 111 10.98 19.53 -16.74
N ALA A 112 9.98 20.40 -16.58
CA ALA A 112 9.18 20.50 -15.35
C ALA A 112 8.40 19.21 -15.01
N ILE A 113 7.91 18.47 -16.01
CA ILE A 113 7.13 17.25 -15.76
C ILE A 113 7.98 16.13 -15.15
N LYS A 114 9.26 16.05 -15.52
CA LYS A 114 10.22 15.11 -14.92
C LYS A 114 10.47 15.41 -13.45
N LEU A 115 10.61 16.69 -13.10
CA LEU A 115 10.79 17.09 -11.71
C LEU A 115 9.55 16.74 -10.87
N ILE A 116 8.35 17.03 -11.38
CA ILE A 116 7.09 16.66 -10.71
C ILE A 116 7.01 15.14 -10.51
N TYR A 117 7.30 14.37 -11.56
CA TYR A 117 7.32 12.91 -11.50
C TYR A 117 8.27 12.40 -10.41
N LEU A 118 9.51 12.89 -10.38
CA LEU A 118 10.51 12.44 -9.41
C LEU A 118 10.14 12.81 -7.97
N ILE A 119 9.58 14.00 -7.75
CA ILE A 119 9.10 14.41 -6.42
C ILE A 119 8.01 13.45 -5.93
N ILE A 120 7.02 13.16 -6.78
CA ILE A 120 5.92 12.24 -6.44
C ILE A 120 6.45 10.82 -6.24
N LEU A 121 7.33 10.35 -7.12
CA LEU A 121 7.89 9.00 -7.06
C LEU A 121 8.70 8.79 -5.78
N ILE A 122 9.64 9.69 -5.48
CA ILE A 122 10.52 9.57 -4.30
C ILE A 122 9.70 9.62 -3.02
N SER A 123 8.77 10.59 -2.92
CA SER A 123 7.90 10.70 -1.74
C SER A 123 6.96 9.50 -1.61
N HIS A 124 6.40 8.98 -2.71
CA HIS A 124 5.59 7.77 -2.72
C HIS A 124 6.37 6.57 -2.20
N ILE A 125 7.56 6.28 -2.76
CA ILE A 125 8.38 5.12 -2.36
C ILE A 125 8.74 5.19 -0.88
N PHE A 126 9.21 6.35 -0.42
CA PHE A 126 9.58 6.55 0.98
C PHE A 126 8.38 6.34 1.92
N LEU A 127 7.25 6.97 1.61
CA LEU A 127 6.05 6.86 2.44
C LEU A 127 5.42 5.46 2.37
N ALA A 128 5.51 4.75 1.25
CA ALA A 128 5.06 3.36 1.11
C ALA A 128 5.84 2.41 2.03
N ALA A 129 7.15 2.61 2.17
CA ALA A 129 7.96 1.84 3.12
C ALA A 129 7.57 2.14 4.57
N VAL A 130 7.35 3.41 4.91
CA VAL A 130 7.01 3.84 6.28
C VAL A 130 5.61 3.42 6.69
N ILE A 131 4.63 3.43 5.77
CA ILE A 131 3.22 3.27 6.13
C ILE A 131 2.83 1.84 6.51
N LEU A 132 3.53 0.82 5.98
CA LEU A 132 3.22 -0.59 6.22
C LEU A 132 3.14 -0.95 7.73
N PRO A 133 4.18 -0.72 8.57
CA PRO A 133 4.09 -1.02 9.99
C PRO A 133 2.99 -0.22 10.69
N PHE A 134 2.72 1.02 10.25
CA PHE A 134 1.67 1.86 10.82
C PHE A 134 0.26 1.30 10.55
N ILE A 135 0.02 0.77 9.35
CA ILE A 135 -1.23 0.09 8.99
C ILE A 135 -1.43 -1.12 9.91
N LEU A 136 -0.41 -1.97 10.04
CA LEU A 136 -0.49 -3.20 10.83
C LEU A 136 -0.67 -2.91 12.32
N PHE A 137 0.04 -1.93 12.89
CA PHE A 137 -0.18 -1.51 14.28
C PHE A 137 -1.57 -0.91 14.48
N THR A 138 -2.07 -0.10 13.53
CA THR A 138 -3.41 0.48 13.60
C THR A 138 -4.49 -0.58 13.59
N ALA A 139 -4.35 -1.59 12.73
CA ALA A 139 -5.24 -2.74 12.67
C ALA A 139 -5.18 -3.58 13.95
N TYR A 140 -3.98 -3.91 14.43
CA TYR A 140 -3.80 -4.65 15.68
C TYR A 140 -4.50 -3.98 16.87
N ARG A 141 -4.31 -2.66 17.05
CA ARG A 141 -4.97 -1.91 18.14
C ARG A 141 -6.49 -1.92 18.03
N ALA A 142 -7.05 -1.93 16.81
CA ALA A 142 -8.50 -2.09 16.65
C ALA A 142 -8.96 -3.51 16.99
N LEU A 143 -8.24 -4.53 16.53
CA LEU A 143 -8.62 -5.93 16.70
C LEU A 143 -8.47 -6.43 18.15
N THR A 144 -7.61 -5.80 18.95
CA THR A 144 -7.50 -6.05 20.41
C THR A 144 -8.39 -5.15 21.26
N GLY A 145 -9.20 -4.29 20.64
CA GLY A 145 -10.13 -3.38 21.33
C GLY A 145 -9.50 -2.14 21.96
N GLU A 146 -8.24 -1.82 21.66
CA GLU A 146 -7.56 -0.60 22.13
C GLU A 146 -7.93 0.62 21.26
N TYR A 147 -9.23 0.94 21.21
CA TYR A 147 -9.79 1.94 20.30
C TYR A 147 -9.20 3.34 20.44
N ASP A 148 -8.81 3.76 21.65
CA ASP A 148 -8.20 5.08 21.82
C ASP A 148 -6.79 5.15 21.27
N LYS A 149 -6.02 4.06 21.37
CA LYS A 149 -4.70 3.94 20.72
C LYS A 149 -4.86 3.84 19.21
N HIS A 150 -5.84 3.05 18.74
CA HIS A 150 -6.19 2.97 17.32
C HIS A 150 -6.49 4.35 16.75
N LYS A 151 -7.39 5.13 17.37
CA LYS A 151 -7.74 6.49 16.90
C LYS A 151 -6.52 7.41 16.84
N LYS A 152 -5.65 7.38 17.86
CA LYS A 152 -4.43 8.20 17.90
C LYS A 152 -3.51 7.89 16.73
N LEU A 153 -3.32 6.61 16.42
CA LEU A 153 -2.46 6.18 15.32
C LEU A 153 -3.13 6.42 13.95
N ALA A 154 -4.43 6.14 13.83
CA ALA A 154 -5.21 6.31 12.61
C ALA A 154 -5.21 7.76 12.08
N LYS A 155 -5.08 8.77 12.95
CA LYS A 155 -4.93 10.18 12.54
C LYS A 155 -3.72 10.42 11.63
N TYR A 156 -2.67 9.61 11.77
CA TYR A 156 -1.48 9.66 10.92
C TYR A 156 -1.51 8.57 9.85
N THR A 157 -1.93 7.36 10.21
CA THR A 157 -1.97 6.24 9.26
C THR A 157 -2.94 6.49 8.11
N TRP A 158 -4.14 7.02 8.37
CA TRP A 158 -5.14 7.24 7.32
C TRP A 158 -4.67 8.22 6.22
N PRO A 159 -4.19 9.45 6.53
CA PRO A 159 -3.78 10.37 5.47
C PRO A 159 -2.53 9.87 4.72
N LEU A 160 -1.57 9.24 5.39
CA LEU A 160 -0.40 8.67 4.72
C LEU A 160 -0.79 7.52 3.80
N TRP A 161 -1.66 6.62 4.25
CA TRP A 161 -2.11 5.49 3.43
C TRP A 161 -2.93 5.97 2.23
N LEU A 162 -3.80 6.97 2.44
CA LEU A 162 -4.55 7.58 1.34
C LEU A 162 -3.59 8.23 0.33
N TYR A 163 -2.62 9.01 0.79
CA TYR A 163 -1.60 9.63 -0.06
C TYR A 163 -0.86 8.59 -0.91
N VAL A 164 -0.33 7.53 -0.29
CA VAL A 164 0.41 6.47 -1.01
C VAL A 164 -0.51 5.78 -2.02
N SER A 165 -1.75 5.44 -1.67
CA SER A 165 -2.68 4.80 -2.60
C SER A 165 -2.97 5.68 -3.84
N ILE A 166 -3.21 6.98 -3.65
CA ILE A 166 -3.48 7.91 -4.76
C ILE A 166 -2.22 8.14 -5.60
N THR A 167 -1.09 8.42 -4.95
CA THR A 167 0.16 8.69 -5.67
C THR A 167 0.67 7.48 -6.44
N GLY A 168 0.37 6.26 -6.00
CA GLY A 168 0.69 5.06 -6.78
C GLY A 168 -0.04 5.02 -8.12
N VAL A 169 -1.30 5.47 -8.17
CA VAL A 169 -2.07 5.60 -9.41
C VAL A 169 -1.49 6.74 -10.27
N VAL A 170 -1.16 7.88 -9.66
CA VAL A 170 -0.56 9.01 -10.39
C VAL A 170 0.77 8.62 -11.02
N VAL A 171 1.65 7.94 -10.29
CA VAL A 171 2.92 7.43 -10.83
C VAL A 171 2.67 6.54 -12.03
N TYR A 172 1.74 5.57 -11.93
CA TYR A 172 1.36 4.71 -13.06
C TYR A 172 0.89 5.52 -14.27
N LEU A 173 -0.04 6.46 -14.08
CA LEU A 173 -0.56 7.29 -15.18
C LEU A 173 0.54 8.11 -15.86
N MET A 174 1.52 8.59 -15.08
CA MET A 174 2.65 9.33 -15.62
C MET A 174 3.63 8.43 -16.37
N ILE A 175 3.94 7.23 -15.87
CA ILE A 175 4.95 6.35 -16.48
C ILE A 175 4.43 5.47 -17.61
N SER A 176 3.13 5.15 -17.60
CA SER A 176 2.53 4.20 -18.57
C SER A 176 2.69 4.56 -20.06
N PRO A 177 2.72 5.84 -20.49
CA PRO A 177 3.02 6.16 -21.89
C PRO A 177 4.43 5.78 -22.34
N TYR A 178 5.33 5.44 -21.41
CA TYR A 178 6.72 5.06 -21.68
C TYR A 178 6.96 3.56 -21.54
N TYR A 179 5.91 2.76 -21.31
CA TYR A 179 6.01 1.30 -21.42
C TYR A 179 6.30 0.93 -22.87
N SER A 180 7.30 0.07 -23.08
CA SER A 180 7.78 -0.40 -24.39
C SER A 180 7.41 -1.85 -24.62
#